data_AF-A0A1B5Z800-F1
#
_entry.id   AF-A0A1B5Z800-F1
#
_cell.length_a   1.000
_cell.length_b   1.000
_cell.length_c   1.000
_cell.angle_alpha   90.00
_cell.angle_beta   90.00
_cell.angle_gamma   90.00
#
_symmetry.space_group_name_H-M   'P 1'
#
loop_
_entity.id
_entity.type
_entity.pdbx_description
1 polymer ?
#
loop_
_entity_poly.entity_id
_entity_poly.type
_entity_poly.pdbx_seq_one_letter_code
_entity_poly.pdbx_strand_id
1 'polypeptide(L)'
;MSGLKVNFNKSMLVGVNIADSWLRAAASALRCKVGKTPFLYLGLPIGGDPRRLGFWEPVLTRIQNRLSGWKSRFLSFGGRLVLLKSVLTSMPVYALSFFKAPSGKWCWRMLVDRGGLWFRVLAARYGVERGCVREGGRNGSAWWREIVRIRDGVDGLGGRWFGEGVVRKVGDGTESFFWTDPWLGGTPMCVRFGRLFDLAVNKSSTV
;
A
#
# COMPACT_ATOMS: atom_id res chain seq x y z
N MET A 1 -15.52 26.47 -29.27
CA MET A 1 -16.14 26.69 -27.94
C MET A 1 -16.78 25.39 -27.49
N SER A 2 -16.42 24.81 -26.34
CA SER A 2 -16.77 23.43 -25.95
C SER A 2 -18.21 23.22 -25.48
N GLY A 3 -19.05 24.27 -25.37
CA GLY A 3 -20.44 24.16 -24.90
C GLY A 3 -20.60 23.74 -23.43
N LEU A 4 -19.49 23.54 -22.70
CA LEU A 4 -19.51 23.09 -21.31
C LEU A 4 -19.83 24.24 -20.35
N LYS A 5 -20.76 24.01 -19.43
CA LYS A 5 -21.17 24.96 -18.39
C LYS A 5 -20.55 24.60 -17.04
N VAL A 6 -19.90 25.58 -16.39
CA VAL A 6 -19.29 25.41 -15.07
C VAL A 6 -20.38 25.21 -14.01
N ASN A 7 -20.18 24.23 -13.14
CA ASN A 7 -21.05 24.00 -11.98
C ASN A 7 -20.47 24.70 -10.74
N PHE A 8 -20.94 25.91 -10.47
CA PHE A 8 -20.46 26.73 -9.35
C PHE A 8 -20.79 26.13 -7.97
N ASN A 9 -21.82 25.28 -7.86
CA ASN A 9 -22.14 24.60 -6.60
C ASN A 9 -21.12 23.52 -6.20
N LYS A 10 -20.43 22.94 -7.20
CA LYS A 10 -19.35 21.96 -7.00
C LYS A 10 -17.96 22.57 -7.09
N SER A 11 -17.85 23.84 -7.50
CA SER A 11 -16.58 24.52 -7.72
C SER A 11 -16.16 25.30 -6.49
N MET A 12 -14.92 25.09 -6.05
CA MET A 12 -14.31 25.85 -4.98
C MET A 12 -12.87 26.21 -5.33
N LEU A 13 -12.40 27.37 -4.86
CA LEU A 13 -11.02 27.81 -4.99
C LEU A 13 -10.30 27.59 -3.66
N VAL A 14 -9.16 26.91 -3.73
CA VAL A 14 -8.32 26.61 -2.57
C VAL A 14 -6.94 27.19 -2.82
N GLY A 15 -6.48 28.03 -1.90
CA GLY A 15 -5.15 28.63 -1.94
C GLY A 15 -4.13 27.78 -1.20
N VAL A 16 -2.95 27.58 -1.80
CA VAL A 16 -1.79 26.98 -1.13
C VAL A 16 -0.71 28.06 -1.03
N ASN A 17 -0.32 28.44 0.19
CA ASN A 17 0.72 29.44 0.44
C ASN A 17 0.44 30.82 -0.20
N ILE A 18 -0.82 31.28 -0.15
CA ILE A 18 -1.24 32.60 -0.66
C ILE A 18 -2.06 33.35 0.39
N ALA A 19 -2.08 34.68 0.30
CA ALA A 19 -2.83 35.52 1.22
C ALA A 19 -4.35 35.33 1.05
N ASP A 20 -5.07 35.26 2.18
CA ASP A 20 -6.53 35.11 2.20
C ASP A 20 -7.26 36.24 1.47
N SER A 21 -6.71 37.45 1.47
CA SER A 21 -7.26 38.60 0.75
C SER A 21 -7.31 38.36 -0.76
N TRP A 22 -6.21 37.85 -1.32
CA TRP A 22 -6.12 37.50 -2.74
C TRP A 22 -7.02 36.31 -3.07
N LEU A 23 -7.04 35.28 -2.23
CA LEU A 23 -7.89 34.10 -2.42
C LEU A 23 -9.38 34.47 -2.50
N ARG A 24 -9.84 35.39 -1.66
CA ARG A 24 -11.22 35.90 -1.69
C ARG A 24 -11.49 36.72 -2.95
N ALA A 25 -10.57 37.59 -3.36
CA ALA A 25 -10.71 38.37 -4.57
C ALA A 25 -10.83 37.47 -5.81
N ALA A 26 -9.96 36.46 -5.92
CA ALA A 26 -9.98 35.48 -6.99
C ALA A 26 -11.25 34.61 -6.98
N ALA A 27 -11.69 34.16 -5.80
CA ALA A 27 -12.93 33.40 -5.67
C ALA A 27 -14.17 34.23 -6.08
N SER A 28 -14.19 35.52 -5.74
CA SER A 28 -15.24 36.46 -6.15
C SER A 28 -15.25 36.67 -7.66
N ALA A 29 -14.08 36.85 -8.29
CA ALA A 29 -13.96 36.99 -9.74
C ALA A 29 -14.45 35.74 -10.49
N LEU A 30 -14.16 34.55 -9.94
CA LEU A 30 -14.57 33.25 -10.49
C LEU A 30 -15.97 32.80 -10.07
N ARG A 31 -16.68 33.59 -9.24
CA ARG A 31 -17.99 33.25 -8.65
C ARG A 31 -18.03 31.87 -7.99
N CYS A 32 -16.94 31.46 -7.34
CA CYS A 32 -16.82 30.16 -6.68
C CYS A 32 -16.60 30.32 -5.16
N LYS A 33 -16.81 29.25 -4.41
CA LYS A 33 -16.64 29.27 -2.95
C LYS A 33 -15.17 29.16 -2.58
N VAL A 34 -14.75 29.83 -1.50
CA VAL A 34 -13.41 29.59 -0.93
C VAL A 34 -13.44 28.27 -0.16
N GLY A 35 -12.58 27.33 -0.55
CA GLY A 35 -12.39 26.05 0.13
C GLY A 35 -11.22 26.07 1.12
N LYS A 36 -11.12 25.04 1.95
CA LYS A 36 -10.03 24.85 2.92
C LYS A 36 -9.37 23.48 2.72
N THR A 37 -8.07 23.39 2.95
CA THR A 37 -7.35 22.12 3.03
C THR A 37 -7.42 21.53 4.44
N PRO A 38 -7.53 20.20 4.61
CA PRO A 38 -7.69 19.19 3.57
C PRO A 38 -9.14 19.06 3.06
N PHE A 39 -9.33 18.79 1.76
CA PHE A 39 -10.65 18.54 1.16
C PHE A 39 -10.68 17.21 0.39
N LEU A 40 -11.86 16.63 0.19
CA LEU A 40 -12.01 15.36 -0.52
C LEU A 40 -12.16 15.57 -2.02
N TYR A 41 -11.28 14.94 -2.80
CA TYR A 41 -11.38 14.87 -4.25
C TYR A 41 -11.23 13.43 -4.72
N LEU A 42 -12.21 12.95 -5.50
CA LEU A 42 -12.30 11.53 -5.93
C LEU A 42 -12.21 10.51 -4.78
N GLY A 43 -12.41 10.94 -3.53
CA GLY A 43 -12.28 10.10 -2.35
C GLY A 43 -10.97 10.13 -1.61
N LEU A 44 -10.07 11.02 -1.99
CA LEU A 44 -8.78 11.20 -1.37
C LEU A 44 -8.74 12.58 -0.71
N PRO A 45 -8.30 12.67 0.56
CA PRO A 45 -8.07 13.96 1.20
C PRO A 45 -6.84 14.64 0.57
N ILE A 46 -7.06 15.69 -0.19
CA ILE A 46 -6.01 16.53 -0.79
C ILE A 46 -5.56 17.57 0.23
N GLY A 47 -4.23 17.73 0.38
CA GLY A 47 -3.63 18.78 1.20
C GLY A 47 -3.53 18.45 2.70
N GLY A 48 -3.67 17.17 3.09
CA GLY A 48 -3.41 16.70 4.45
C GLY A 48 -2.11 15.87 4.54
N ASP A 49 -1.64 15.61 5.76
CA ASP A 49 -0.41 14.83 6.00
C ASP A 49 -0.71 13.32 6.04
N PRO A 50 -0.23 12.52 5.08
CA PRO A 50 -0.47 11.07 5.03
C PRO A 50 0.16 10.28 6.19
N ARG A 51 1.03 10.89 6.99
CA ARG A 51 1.66 10.26 8.16
C ARG A 51 0.73 10.22 9.38
N ARG A 52 -0.31 11.06 9.41
CA ARG A 52 -1.25 11.15 10.54
C ARG A 52 -2.38 10.14 10.37
N LEU A 53 -2.79 9.46 11.45
CA LEU A 53 -3.88 8.49 11.41
C LEU A 53 -5.20 9.13 10.96
N GLY A 54 -5.53 10.32 11.49
CA GLY A 54 -6.77 11.04 11.13
C GLY A 54 -6.89 11.42 9.65
N PHE A 55 -5.79 11.42 8.90
CA PHE A 55 -5.82 11.61 7.45
C PHE A 55 -6.52 10.46 6.72
N TRP A 56 -6.42 9.24 7.24
CA TRP A 56 -6.97 8.03 6.62
C TRP A 56 -8.42 7.76 7.01
N GLU A 57 -8.95 8.49 8.00
CA GLU A 57 -10.32 8.32 8.50
C GLU A 57 -11.40 8.41 7.40
N PRO A 58 -11.35 9.35 6.43
CA PRO A 58 -12.33 9.41 5.35
C PRO A 58 -12.28 8.21 4.38
N VAL A 59 -11.10 7.58 4.25
CA VAL A 59 -10.92 6.39 3.41
C VAL A 59 -11.45 5.16 4.15
N LEU A 60 -11.14 5.06 5.45
CA LEU A 60 -11.62 3.98 6.33
C LEU A 60 -13.16 3.99 6.45
N THR A 61 -13.76 5.15 6.70
CA THR A 61 -15.22 5.30 6.77
C THR A 61 -15.91 4.90 5.47
N ARG A 62 -15.32 5.20 4.29
CA ARG A 62 -15.85 4.72 3.00
C ARG A 62 -15.80 3.21 2.86
N ILE A 63 -14.71 2.59 3.29
CA ILE A 63 -14.57 1.13 3.28
C ILE A 63 -15.61 0.50 4.21
N GLN A 64 -15.75 1.04 5.44
CA GLN A 64 -16.74 0.59 6.42
C GLN A 64 -18.17 0.74 5.90
N ASN A 65 -18.51 1.87 5.26
CA ASN A 65 -19.85 2.09 4.70
C ASN A 65 -20.18 1.13 3.54
N ARG A 66 -19.18 0.72 2.75
CA ARG A 66 -19.40 -0.31 1.72
C ARG A 66 -19.55 -1.70 2.34
N LEU A 67 -18.73 -2.02 3.33
CA LEU A 67 -18.80 -3.27 4.07
C LEU A 67 -20.13 -3.44 4.81
N SER A 68 -20.65 -2.38 5.44
CA SER A 68 -21.94 -2.40 6.10
C SER A 68 -23.08 -2.65 5.10
N GLY A 69 -23.00 -2.05 3.90
CA GLY A 69 -23.93 -2.31 2.81
C GLY A 69 -23.92 -3.77 2.31
N TRP A 70 -22.76 -4.43 2.27
CA TRP A 70 -22.64 -5.82 1.83
C TRP A 70 -22.95 -6.86 2.91
N LYS A 71 -23.16 -6.41 4.16
CA LYS A 71 -23.72 -7.25 5.22
C LYS A 71 -25.20 -7.58 4.98
N SER A 72 -25.81 -6.95 3.97
CA SER A 72 -27.19 -7.18 3.54
C SER A 72 -27.50 -8.67 3.23
N ARG A 73 -28.71 -9.08 3.64
CA ARG A 73 -29.25 -10.44 3.53
C ARG A 73 -29.38 -10.98 2.10
N PHE A 74 -29.27 -10.12 1.08
CA PHE A 74 -29.50 -10.46 -0.33
C PHE A 74 -28.25 -10.97 -1.06
N LEU A 75 -27.09 -10.99 -0.40
CA LEU A 75 -25.82 -11.35 -1.02
C LEU A 75 -25.38 -12.75 -0.56
N SER A 76 -25.24 -13.67 -1.53
CA SER A 76 -24.69 -15.00 -1.29
C SER A 76 -23.25 -14.92 -0.79
N PHE A 77 -22.79 -15.96 -0.08
CA PHE A 77 -21.40 -16.01 0.41
C PHE A 77 -20.38 -15.82 -0.72
N GLY A 78 -20.60 -16.46 -1.87
CA GLY A 78 -19.77 -16.29 -3.07
C GLY A 78 -19.81 -14.85 -3.61
N GLY A 79 -20.98 -14.22 -3.69
CA GLY A 79 -21.11 -12.83 -4.12
C GLY A 79 -20.41 -11.84 -3.20
N ARG A 80 -20.49 -12.05 -1.87
CA ARG A 80 -19.76 -11.26 -0.88
C ARG A 80 -18.25 -11.39 -1.06
N LEU A 81 -17.75 -12.62 -1.26
CA LEU A 81 -16.33 -12.86 -1.45
C LEU A 81 -15.80 -12.21 -2.74
N VAL A 82 -16.56 -12.27 -3.83
CA VAL A 82 -16.19 -11.62 -5.10
C VAL A 82 -16.16 -10.10 -4.97
N LEU A 83 -17.16 -9.48 -4.34
CA LEU A 83 -17.19 -8.04 -4.08
C LEU A 83 -16.07 -7.58 -3.15
N LEU A 84 -15.79 -8.37 -2.12
CA LEU A 84 -14.68 -8.12 -1.20
C LEU A 84 -13.33 -8.22 -1.93
N LYS A 85 -13.17 -9.21 -2.82
CA LYS A 85 -11.98 -9.33 -3.66
C LYS A 85 -11.86 -8.23 -4.70
N SER A 86 -12.93 -7.73 -5.30
CA SER A 86 -12.82 -6.74 -6.40
C SER A 86 -12.75 -5.30 -5.91
N VAL A 87 -13.55 -4.93 -4.91
CA VAL A 87 -13.68 -3.53 -4.47
C VAL A 87 -12.70 -3.23 -3.33
N LEU A 88 -12.57 -4.14 -2.38
CA LEU A 88 -11.70 -3.95 -1.22
C LEU A 88 -10.21 -4.12 -1.56
N THR A 89 -9.86 -4.71 -2.70
CA THR A 89 -8.48 -4.72 -3.21
C THR A 89 -8.15 -3.50 -4.05
N SER A 90 -9.13 -2.81 -4.64
CA SER A 90 -8.90 -1.68 -5.55
C SER A 90 -8.93 -0.33 -4.85
N MET A 91 -9.85 -0.10 -3.91
CA MET A 91 -9.95 1.16 -3.15
C MET A 91 -8.68 1.53 -2.37
N PRO A 92 -8.01 0.60 -1.69
CA PRO A 92 -6.81 0.93 -0.93
C PRO A 92 -5.58 1.05 -1.81
N VAL A 93 -5.50 0.23 -2.86
CA VAL A 93 -4.45 0.36 -3.88
C VAL A 93 -4.55 1.72 -4.57
N TYR A 94 -5.76 2.21 -4.81
CA TYR A 94 -5.99 3.57 -5.32
C TYR A 94 -5.54 4.66 -4.33
N ALA A 95 -5.81 4.49 -3.02
CA ALA A 95 -5.35 5.45 -2.02
C ALA A 95 -3.81 5.42 -1.86
N LEU A 96 -3.22 4.23 -1.90
CA LEU A 96 -1.78 4.00 -1.77
C LEU A 96 -0.99 4.37 -3.03
N SER A 97 -1.63 4.43 -4.20
CA SER A 97 -0.98 4.96 -5.42
C SER A 97 -0.89 6.49 -5.42
N PHE A 98 -1.79 7.19 -4.73
CA PHE A 98 -1.82 8.66 -4.71
C PHE A 98 -0.98 9.26 -3.59
N PHE A 99 -1.05 8.70 -2.39
CA PHE A 99 -0.17 9.09 -1.31
C PHE A 99 1.08 8.26 -1.46
N LYS A 100 2.22 8.89 -1.80
CA LYS A 100 3.53 8.24 -1.81
C LYS A 100 3.79 7.71 -0.41
N ALA A 101 3.31 6.49 -0.19
CA ALA A 101 3.43 5.84 1.08
C ALA A 101 4.92 5.68 1.33
N PRO A 102 5.44 5.91 2.54
CA PRO A 102 6.83 5.60 2.83
C PRO A 102 7.00 4.10 2.59
N SER A 103 7.52 3.77 1.41
CA SER A 103 7.52 2.42 0.85
C SER A 103 8.31 1.47 1.74
N GLY A 104 9.36 1.99 2.41
CA GLY A 104 10.08 1.28 3.46
C GLY A 104 9.24 0.94 4.69
N LYS A 105 8.34 1.83 5.16
CA LYS A 105 7.45 1.54 6.30
C LYS A 105 6.46 0.44 5.98
N TRP A 106 5.94 0.42 4.76
CA TRP A 106 5.06 -0.65 4.31
C TRP A 106 5.79 -1.97 4.08
N CYS A 107 7.01 -1.91 3.50
CA CYS A 107 7.88 -3.07 3.38
C CYS A 107 8.18 -3.68 4.76
N TRP A 108 8.53 -2.85 5.75
CA TRP A 108 8.73 -3.28 7.14
C TRP A 108 7.47 -3.88 7.75
N ARG A 109 6.32 -3.22 7.57
CA ARG A 109 5.04 -3.73 8.09
C ARG A 109 4.63 -5.07 7.46
N MET A 110 4.95 -5.31 6.19
CA MET A 110 4.72 -6.62 5.55
C MET A 110 5.64 -7.72 6.10
N LEU A 111 6.84 -7.36 6.56
CA LEU A 111 7.77 -8.31 7.19
C LEU A 111 7.38 -8.64 8.63
N VAL A 112 6.86 -7.65 9.38
CA VAL A 112 6.55 -7.79 10.82
C VAL A 112 5.11 -8.24 11.07
N ASP A 113 4.13 -7.71 10.35
CA ASP A 113 2.70 -7.94 10.58
C ASP A 113 2.10 -8.85 9.48
N ARG A 114 2.55 -10.11 9.46
CA ARG A 114 2.06 -11.14 8.53
C ARG A 114 0.62 -11.58 8.83
N GLY A 115 0.15 -11.37 10.05
CA GLY A 115 -1.25 -11.58 10.44
C GLY A 115 -2.19 -10.47 9.96
N GLY A 116 -1.64 -9.31 9.61
CA GLY A 116 -2.40 -8.10 9.29
C GLY A 116 -3.27 -8.25 8.04
N LEU A 117 -4.38 -7.49 8.03
CA LEU A 117 -5.34 -7.47 6.93
C LEU A 117 -4.65 -7.22 5.58
N TRP A 118 -3.68 -6.30 5.53
CA TRP A 118 -2.96 -5.95 4.30
C TRP A 118 -2.09 -7.09 3.78
N PHE A 119 -1.40 -7.80 4.67
CA PHE A 119 -0.63 -8.98 4.27
C PHE A 119 -1.57 -10.02 3.67
N ARG A 120 -2.69 -10.32 4.33
CA ARG A 120 -3.69 -11.28 3.83
C ARG A 120 -4.31 -10.87 2.50
N VAL A 121 -4.61 -9.59 2.30
CA VAL A 121 -5.17 -9.05 1.05
C VAL A 121 -4.16 -9.17 -0.09
N LEU A 122 -2.90 -8.82 0.15
CA LEU A 122 -1.84 -8.88 -0.85
C LEU A 122 -1.44 -10.32 -1.16
N ALA A 123 -1.34 -11.18 -0.13
CA ALA A 123 -1.18 -12.62 -0.24
C ALA A 123 -2.29 -13.26 -1.08
N ALA A 124 -3.56 -12.90 -0.83
CA ALA A 124 -4.69 -13.41 -1.60
C ALA A 124 -4.70 -12.92 -3.06
N ARG A 125 -4.12 -11.75 -3.33
CA ARG A 125 -4.09 -11.14 -4.66
C ARG A 125 -2.91 -11.61 -5.51
N TYR A 126 -1.72 -11.71 -4.91
CA TYR A 126 -0.47 -11.97 -5.63
C TYR A 126 0.11 -13.36 -5.33
N GLY A 127 -0.36 -14.03 -4.28
CA GLY A 127 0.21 -15.28 -3.78
C GLY A 127 1.38 -15.03 -2.81
N VAL A 128 1.71 -16.04 -2.02
CA VAL A 128 2.84 -16.04 -1.08
C VAL A 128 3.84 -17.09 -1.51
N GLU A 129 5.12 -16.72 -1.51
CA GLU A 129 6.24 -17.59 -1.80
C GLU A 129 7.35 -17.30 -0.78
N ARG A 130 7.87 -18.33 -0.11
CA ARG A 130 8.89 -18.20 0.95
C ARG A 130 8.48 -17.22 2.06
N GLY A 131 7.20 -17.23 2.45
CA GLY A 131 6.65 -16.32 3.46
C GLY A 131 6.52 -14.86 3.02
N CYS A 132 6.85 -14.53 1.77
CA CYS A 132 6.74 -13.19 1.22
C CYS A 132 5.66 -13.14 0.13
N VAL A 133 4.95 -12.01 0.03
CA VAL A 133 3.99 -11.83 -1.06
C VAL A 133 4.75 -11.68 -2.39
N ARG A 134 4.32 -12.38 -3.43
CA ARG A 134 4.92 -12.35 -4.78
C ARG A 134 4.74 -10.98 -5.45
N GLU A 135 5.62 -10.63 -6.40
CA GLU A 135 5.51 -9.39 -7.17
C GLU A 135 4.23 -9.32 -8.03
N GLY A 136 3.70 -10.46 -8.46
CA GLY A 136 2.52 -10.53 -9.31
C GLY A 136 2.76 -10.13 -10.78
N GLY A 137 4.02 -9.87 -11.17
CA GLY A 137 4.44 -9.63 -12.56
C GLY A 137 3.74 -8.44 -13.23
N ARG A 138 3.40 -8.56 -14.53
CA ARG A 138 2.70 -7.52 -15.32
C ARG A 138 1.33 -7.12 -14.77
N ASN A 139 0.70 -7.98 -13.96
CA ASN A 139 -0.58 -7.71 -13.30
C ASN A 139 -0.41 -7.10 -11.90
N GLY A 140 0.83 -6.89 -11.46
CA GLY A 140 1.19 -6.20 -10.22
C GLY A 140 0.84 -4.71 -10.28
N SER A 141 0.25 -4.17 -9.21
CA SER A 141 0.00 -2.73 -9.13
C SER A 141 1.33 -1.97 -9.13
N ALA A 142 1.38 -0.77 -9.72
CA ALA A 142 2.62 0.03 -9.78
C ALA A 142 3.22 0.28 -8.39
N TRP A 143 2.35 0.55 -7.40
CA TRP A 143 2.72 0.67 -5.99
C TRP A 143 3.33 -0.63 -5.42
N TRP A 144 2.72 -1.78 -5.70
CA TRP A 144 3.23 -3.05 -5.19
C TRP A 144 4.60 -3.38 -5.80
N ARG A 145 4.78 -3.11 -7.10
CA ARG A 145 6.08 -3.24 -7.77
C ARG A 145 7.12 -2.30 -7.18
N GLU A 146 6.75 -1.09 -6.78
CA GLU A 146 7.66 -0.16 -6.08
C GLU A 146 8.09 -0.69 -4.71
N ILE A 147 7.16 -1.25 -3.92
CA ILE A 147 7.50 -1.90 -2.64
C ILE A 147 8.40 -3.11 -2.84
N VAL A 148 8.09 -3.96 -3.82
CA VAL A 148 8.89 -5.14 -4.14
C VAL A 148 10.29 -4.74 -4.61
N ARG A 149 10.42 -3.69 -5.42
CA ARG A 149 11.73 -3.15 -5.81
C ARG A 149 12.57 -2.69 -4.63
N ILE A 150 11.96 -2.06 -3.63
CA ILE A 150 12.67 -1.64 -2.40
C ILE A 150 13.02 -2.84 -1.52
N ARG A 151 12.14 -3.84 -1.44
CA ARG A 151 12.41 -5.10 -0.74
C ARG A 151 13.59 -5.85 -1.36
N ASP A 152 13.59 -5.97 -2.69
CA ASP A 152 14.55 -6.76 -3.45
C ASP A 152 15.83 -5.95 -3.79
N GLY A 153 15.81 -4.64 -3.49
CA GLY A 153 16.92 -3.69 -3.68
C GLY A 153 17.30 -3.45 -5.14
N VAL A 154 16.29 -3.30 -5.99
CA VAL A 154 16.40 -3.06 -7.45
C VAL A 154 16.18 -1.57 -7.79
N ASP A 155 16.30 -0.68 -6.81
CA ASP A 155 16.21 0.77 -7.00
C ASP A 155 17.56 1.36 -7.46
N GLY A 156 17.59 1.88 -8.70
CA GLY A 156 18.77 2.52 -9.31
C GLY A 156 19.20 3.86 -8.70
N LEU A 157 18.75 4.20 -7.49
CA LEU A 157 19.06 5.46 -6.80
C LEU A 157 19.87 5.27 -5.51
N GLY A 158 20.24 4.04 -5.13
CA GLY A 158 21.17 3.85 -4.00
C GLY A 158 21.09 2.48 -3.33
N GLY A 159 21.55 1.43 -4.00
CA GLY A 159 21.89 0.13 -3.39
C GLY A 159 20.76 -0.56 -2.61
N ARG A 160 21.08 -1.68 -1.95
CA ARG A 160 20.13 -2.45 -1.12
C ARG A 160 19.87 -1.74 0.22
N TRP A 161 19.63 -0.43 0.27
CA TRP A 161 19.54 0.32 1.54
C TRP A 161 18.54 -0.29 2.53
N PHE A 162 17.41 -0.84 2.05
CA PHE A 162 16.43 -1.50 2.90
C PHE A 162 16.95 -2.86 3.42
N GLY A 163 17.62 -3.65 2.58
CA GLY A 163 18.22 -4.92 3.00
C GLY A 163 19.49 -4.76 3.85
N GLU A 164 20.19 -3.64 3.70
CA GLU A 164 21.39 -3.28 4.47
C GLU A 164 21.04 -2.63 5.82
N GLY A 165 19.96 -1.83 5.86
CA GLY A 165 19.51 -1.12 7.06
C GLY A 165 18.49 -1.88 7.91
N VAL A 166 17.90 -2.97 7.42
CA VAL A 166 16.87 -3.74 8.14
C VAL A 166 17.32 -5.19 8.30
N VAL A 167 17.69 -5.55 9.52
CA VAL A 167 18.05 -6.92 9.89
C VAL A 167 16.84 -7.62 10.48
N ARG A 168 16.42 -8.74 9.87
CA ARG A 168 15.41 -9.64 10.47
C ARG A 168 16.04 -10.32 11.67
N LYS A 169 15.52 -10.05 12.87
CA LYS A 169 15.88 -10.82 14.06
C LYS A 169 15.05 -12.10 14.07
N VAL A 170 15.71 -13.24 13.96
CA VAL A 170 15.07 -14.56 14.04
C VAL A 170 14.47 -14.72 15.44
N GLY A 171 13.16 -14.99 15.48
CA GLY A 171 12.40 -15.24 16.72
C GLY A 171 12.50 -16.70 17.14
N ASP A 172 11.38 -17.40 17.18
CA ASP A 172 11.27 -18.82 17.58
C ASP A 172 11.69 -19.85 16.50
N GLY A 173 12.09 -19.39 15.31
CA GLY A 173 12.55 -20.25 14.21
C GLY A 173 11.46 -20.72 13.24
N THR A 174 10.20 -20.76 13.67
CA THR A 174 9.10 -21.45 12.97
C THR A 174 8.81 -20.92 11.56
N GLU A 175 8.99 -19.62 11.33
CA GLU A 175 8.85 -18.98 10.00
C GLU A 175 10.18 -18.67 9.30
N SER A 176 11.30 -19.22 9.79
CA SER A 176 12.64 -18.94 9.28
C SER A 176 13.19 -20.13 8.52
N PHE A 177 13.41 -19.98 7.21
CA PHE A 177 13.90 -21.06 6.35
C PHE A 177 15.41 -21.24 6.52
N PHE A 178 15.83 -22.44 6.92
CA PHE A 178 17.23 -22.77 7.20
C PHE A 178 18.17 -22.48 6.03
N TRP A 179 17.79 -22.85 4.81
CA TRP A 179 18.70 -22.71 3.67
C TRP A 179 18.60 -21.35 2.97
N THR A 180 17.39 -20.82 2.86
CA THR A 180 17.10 -19.69 1.97
C THR A 180 17.03 -18.36 2.69
N ASP A 181 16.78 -18.33 4.00
CA ASP A 181 16.77 -17.07 4.74
C ASP A 181 18.20 -16.63 5.09
N PRO A 182 18.49 -15.31 5.07
CA PRO A 182 19.78 -14.79 5.51
C PRO A 182 19.98 -15.01 7.01
N TRP A 183 21.08 -15.66 7.37
CA TRP A 183 21.51 -15.86 8.76
C TRP A 183 22.52 -14.77 9.17
N LEU A 184 23.20 -14.96 10.30
CA LEU A 184 24.30 -14.08 10.74
C LEU A 184 25.32 -13.90 9.60
N GLY A 185 25.45 -12.65 9.11
CA GLY A 185 26.27 -12.29 7.95
C GLY A 185 25.50 -11.91 6.68
N GLY A 186 24.16 -11.89 6.71
CA GLY A 186 23.32 -11.32 5.64
C GLY A 186 23.29 -12.13 4.34
N THR A 187 23.92 -13.31 4.30
CA THR A 187 23.93 -14.22 3.15
C THR A 187 23.19 -15.52 3.50
N PRO A 188 22.30 -16.04 2.62
CA PRO A 188 21.67 -17.34 2.82
C PRO A 188 22.68 -18.48 2.91
N MET A 189 22.39 -19.50 3.72
CA MET A 189 23.28 -20.65 3.85
C MET A 189 23.40 -21.46 2.56
N CYS A 190 22.40 -21.47 1.69
CA CYS A 190 22.50 -22.13 0.38
C CYS A 190 23.54 -21.47 -0.54
N VAL A 191 23.79 -20.17 -0.38
CA VAL A 191 24.81 -19.44 -1.15
C VAL A 191 26.19 -19.69 -0.55
N ARG A 192 26.29 -19.67 0.79
CA ARG A 192 27.57 -19.86 1.50
C ARG A 192 28.05 -21.31 1.49
N PHE A 193 27.12 -22.26 1.51
CA PHE A 193 27.38 -23.70 1.63
C PHE A 193 26.63 -24.48 0.54
N GLY A 194 26.83 -24.12 -0.73
CA GLY A 194 26.11 -24.71 -1.87
C GLY A 194 26.23 -26.25 -1.94
N ARG A 195 27.42 -26.80 -1.67
CA ARG A 195 27.62 -28.27 -1.66
C ARG A 195 26.78 -28.99 -0.60
N LEU A 196 26.60 -28.39 0.57
CA LEU A 196 25.75 -28.92 1.64
C LEU A 196 24.26 -28.78 1.29
N PHE A 197 23.88 -27.70 0.63
CA PHE A 197 22.52 -27.50 0.13
C PHE A 197 22.14 -28.51 -0.95
N ASP A 198 23.07 -28.88 -1.83
CA ASP A 198 22.82 -29.90 -2.85
C ASP A 198 22.58 -31.29 -2.26
N LEU A 199 23.25 -31.59 -1.15
CA LEU A 199 23.10 -32.83 -0.37
C LEU A 199 21.88 -32.81 0.58
N ALA A 200 21.26 -31.65 0.80
CA ALA A 200 20.15 -31.53 1.74
C ALA A 200 18.87 -32.16 1.17
N VAL A 201 18.31 -33.12 1.91
CA VAL A 201 17.04 -33.78 1.57
C VAL A 201 15.87 -32.79 1.59
N ASN A 202 15.87 -31.87 2.56
CA ASN A 202 14.80 -30.90 2.73
C ASN A 202 15.32 -29.47 2.55
N LYS A 203 15.18 -28.93 1.33
CA LYS A 203 15.72 -27.62 0.92
C LYS A 203 14.89 -26.44 1.43
N SER A 204 13.69 -26.69 1.93
CA SER A 204 12.75 -25.70 2.47
C SER A 204 12.44 -25.93 3.95
N SER A 205 13.34 -26.58 4.70
CA SER A 205 13.17 -26.78 6.13
C SER A 205 13.16 -25.44 6.87
N THR A 206 12.24 -25.30 7.82
CA THR A 206 12.23 -24.23 8.83
C THR A 206 12.99 -24.69 10.07
N VAL A 207 13.47 -23.75 10.89
CA VAL A 207 14.19 -24.03 12.14
C VAL A 207 13.24 -24.23 13.30
#